data_AF-A0A162MNW0-F1
#
_entry.id   AF-A0A162MNW0-F1
#
_cell.length_a   1.000
_cell.length_b   1.000
_cell.length_c   1.000
_cell.angle_alpha   90.00
_cell.angle_beta   90.00
_cell.angle_gamma   90.00
#
_symmetry.space_group_name_H-M   'P 1'
#
loop_
_entity.id
_entity.type
_entity.pdbx_description
1 polymer ?
#
loop_
_entity_poly.entity_id
_entity_poly.type
_entity_poly.pdbx_seq_one_letter_code
_entity_poly.pdbx_strand_id
1 'polypeptide(L)'
;MSTNTENKNNIVNHNYSKRTEPVGGFKSMEAFYPFYLGEHCNKANRRLHIVGTTITFLLTLLAIKRRQPKLLLIGIIQGYAWAWVGHFMFEKNKPATFRYPIWSFRGDMRMWREIMTGKRAF
;
A
#
# COMPACT_ATOMS: atom_id res chain seq x y z
N MET A 1 -9.35 5.52 32.66
CA MET A 1 -8.09 5.10 32.00
C MET A 1 -8.37 3.86 31.15
N SER A 2 -9.22 4.00 30.11
CA SER A 2 -9.79 2.84 29.38
C SER A 2 -10.27 3.16 27.95
N THR A 3 -9.57 3.99 27.15
CA THR A 3 -10.08 4.40 25.82
C THR A 3 -9.20 4.03 24.62
N ASN A 4 -8.04 3.40 24.82
CA ASN A 4 -7.06 3.20 23.72
C ASN A 4 -6.95 1.76 23.18
N THR A 5 -7.60 0.79 23.83
CA THR A 5 -7.52 -0.63 23.45
C THR A 5 -8.69 -1.08 22.59
N GLU A 6 -9.90 -0.55 22.81
CA GLU A 6 -11.09 -0.94 22.03
C GLU A 6 -11.06 -0.43 20.58
N ASN A 7 -10.49 0.75 20.33
CA ASN A 7 -10.47 1.32 18.97
C ASN A 7 -9.46 0.62 18.02
N LYS A 8 -8.45 -0.08 18.57
CA LYS A 8 -7.48 -0.85 17.76
C LYS A 8 -8.08 -2.10 17.11
N ASN A 9 -9.14 -2.65 17.70
CA ASN A 9 -9.78 -3.89 17.22
C ASN A 9 -10.73 -3.68 16.02
N ASN A 10 -11.06 -2.42 15.66
CA ASN A 10 -11.97 -2.11 14.56
C ASN A 10 -11.26 -1.81 13.22
N ILE A 11 -9.93 -2.01 13.15
CA ILE A 11 -9.14 -1.78 11.94
C ILE A 11 -8.84 -3.11 11.27
N VAL A 12 -9.17 -3.22 9.98
CA VAL A 12 -8.95 -4.43 9.17
C VAL A 12 -7.49 -4.85 9.22
N ASN A 13 -7.22 -6.10 9.62
CA ASN A 13 -5.86 -6.65 9.74
C ASN A 13 -4.87 -5.69 10.46
N HIS A 14 -5.23 -5.25 11.67
CA HIS A 14 -4.47 -4.25 12.44
C HIS A 14 -3.01 -4.66 12.73
N ASN A 15 -2.73 -5.97 12.77
CA ASN A 15 -1.41 -6.53 13.06
C ASN A 15 -0.63 -6.93 11.79
N TYR A 16 -1.17 -6.68 10.60
CA TYR A 16 -0.60 -7.10 9.32
C TYR A 16 -0.28 -8.61 9.27
N SER A 17 -1.10 -9.44 9.94
CA SER A 17 -0.95 -10.89 9.89
C SER A 17 -1.02 -11.38 8.44
N LYS A 18 -0.13 -12.33 8.10
CA LYS A 18 -0.15 -13.04 6.82
C LYS A 18 -1.50 -13.74 6.65
N ARG A 19 -2.06 -13.63 5.44
CA ARG A 19 -3.26 -14.37 5.05
C ARG A 19 -2.98 -15.07 3.73
N THR A 20 -3.67 -16.17 3.47
CA THR A 20 -3.57 -16.89 2.21
C THR A 20 -4.58 -16.37 1.21
N GLU A 21 -4.25 -16.48 -0.07
CA GLU A 21 -5.22 -16.29 -1.13
C GLU A 21 -6.28 -17.40 -1.08
N PRO A 22 -7.59 -17.09 -1.18
CA PRO A 22 -8.62 -18.10 -1.23
C PRO A 22 -8.60 -18.86 -2.57
N VAL A 23 -9.05 -20.11 -2.54
CA VAL A 23 -9.26 -20.90 -3.76
C VAL A 23 -10.26 -20.16 -4.67
N GLY A 24 -9.90 -19.95 -5.94
CA GLY A 24 -10.71 -19.17 -6.89
C GLY A 24 -10.46 -17.66 -6.89
N GLY A 25 -9.51 -17.18 -6.07
CA GLY A 25 -9.09 -15.79 -5.97
C GLY A 25 -10.09 -14.89 -5.25
N PHE A 26 -9.69 -13.65 -4.97
CA PHE A 26 -10.59 -12.69 -4.34
C PHE A 26 -11.72 -12.27 -5.30
N LYS A 27 -12.83 -11.76 -4.76
CA LYS A 27 -13.99 -11.26 -5.53
C LYS A 27 -14.40 -9.83 -5.14
N SER A 28 -13.78 -9.27 -4.10
CA SER A 28 -14.07 -7.94 -3.60
C SER A 28 -12.84 -7.32 -2.96
N MET A 29 -12.84 -5.99 -2.86
CA MET A 29 -11.76 -5.26 -2.19
C MET A 29 -11.73 -5.56 -0.69
N GLU A 30 -12.88 -5.82 -0.10
CA GLU A 30 -13.07 -6.15 1.32
C GLU A 30 -12.42 -7.49 1.67
N ALA A 31 -12.48 -8.46 0.75
CA ALA A 31 -11.81 -9.74 0.89
C ALA A 31 -10.30 -9.65 0.58
N PHE A 32 -9.92 -8.84 -0.43
CA PHE A 32 -8.51 -8.66 -0.83
C PHE A 32 -7.69 -7.84 0.17
N TYR A 33 -8.24 -6.77 0.71
CA TYR A 33 -7.47 -5.80 1.50
C TYR A 33 -6.81 -6.39 2.77
N PRO A 34 -7.47 -7.27 3.55
CA PRO A 34 -6.79 -7.92 4.65
C PRO A 34 -5.60 -8.78 4.21
N PHE A 35 -5.70 -9.48 3.08
CA PHE A 35 -4.59 -10.23 2.49
C PHE A 35 -3.47 -9.30 2.04
N TYR A 36 -3.83 -8.22 1.33
CA TYR A 36 -2.90 -7.19 0.89
C TYR A 36 -2.07 -6.63 2.04
N LEU A 37 -2.69 -6.32 3.18
CA LEU A 37 -1.98 -5.86 4.37
C LEU A 37 -1.02 -6.92 4.93
N GLY A 38 -1.39 -8.20 4.85
CA GLY A 38 -0.50 -9.30 5.19
C GLY A 38 0.71 -9.40 4.25
N GLU A 39 0.62 -8.92 3.02
CA GLU A 39 1.76 -8.82 2.11
C GLU A 39 2.74 -7.68 2.45
N HIS A 40 2.40 -6.88 3.46
CA HIS A 40 3.19 -5.77 3.97
C HIS A 40 3.39 -5.89 5.49
N CYS A 41 3.90 -7.02 6.00
CA CYS A 41 4.13 -7.26 7.43
C CYS A 41 5.23 -6.35 8.01
N ASN A 42 6.25 -6.03 7.22
CA ASN A 42 7.43 -5.29 7.63
C ASN A 42 7.18 -3.77 7.59
N LYS A 43 7.53 -3.08 8.68
CA LYS A 43 7.41 -1.61 8.78
C LYS A 43 8.20 -0.88 7.71
N ALA A 44 9.39 -1.36 7.36
CA ALA A 44 10.24 -0.75 6.33
C ALA A 44 9.58 -0.84 4.95
N ASN A 45 8.99 -1.99 4.61
CA ASN A 45 8.23 -2.16 3.36
C ASN A 45 7.09 -1.14 3.27
N ARG A 46 6.26 -1.03 4.34
CA ARG A 46 5.18 -0.04 4.39
C ARG A 46 5.68 1.39 4.21
N ARG A 47 6.77 1.76 4.89
CA ARG A 47 7.38 3.10 4.74
C ARG A 47 7.80 3.38 3.30
N LEU A 48 8.43 2.43 2.62
CA LEU A 48 8.86 2.58 1.23
C LEU A 48 7.67 2.78 0.29
N HIS A 49 6.57 2.04 0.48
CA HIS A 49 5.33 2.26 -0.26
C HIS A 49 4.76 3.66 -0.03
N ILE A 50 4.76 4.15 1.22
CA ILE A 50 4.27 5.49 1.53
C ILE A 50 5.14 6.57 0.90
N VAL A 51 6.47 6.44 0.99
CA VAL A 51 7.42 7.38 0.35
C VAL A 51 7.21 7.39 -1.16
N GLY A 52 7.23 6.21 -1.80
CA GLY A 52 7.05 6.08 -3.25
C GLY A 52 5.73 6.70 -3.71
N THR A 53 4.62 6.34 -3.06
CA THR A 53 3.28 6.87 -3.38
C THR A 53 3.19 8.38 -3.20
N THR A 54 3.77 8.91 -2.11
CA THR A 54 3.77 10.37 -1.85
C THR A 54 4.54 11.12 -2.92
N ILE A 55 5.72 10.63 -3.34
CA ILE A 55 6.49 11.22 -4.42
C ILE A 55 5.71 11.16 -5.75
N THR A 56 5.01 10.05 -6.04
CA THR A 56 4.15 9.94 -7.24
C THR A 56 3.07 11.03 -7.24
N PHE A 57 2.40 11.29 -6.11
CA PHE A 57 1.42 12.37 -6.00
C PHE A 57 2.04 13.75 -6.23
N LEU A 58 3.18 14.04 -5.60
CA LEU A 58 3.89 15.32 -5.78
C LEU A 58 4.32 15.54 -7.24
N LEU A 59 4.85 14.50 -7.88
CA LEU A 59 5.23 14.55 -9.31
C LEU A 59 4.02 14.71 -10.21
N THR A 60 2.88 14.10 -9.87
CA THR A 60 1.63 14.27 -10.61
C THR A 60 1.12 15.71 -10.54
N LEU A 61 1.10 16.31 -9.34
CA LEU A 61 0.74 17.72 -9.17
C LEU A 61 1.69 18.64 -9.95
N LEU A 62 2.99 18.34 -9.92
CA LEU A 62 3.99 19.09 -10.67
C LEU A 62 3.81 18.93 -12.20
N ALA A 63 3.49 17.73 -12.67
CA ALA A 63 3.18 17.44 -14.08
C ALA A 63 2.04 18.30 -14.59
N ILE A 64 0.96 18.41 -13.80
CA ILE A 64 -0.22 19.23 -14.12
C ILE A 64 0.18 20.71 -14.14
N LYS A 65 0.86 21.19 -13.09
CA LYS A 65 1.27 22.60 -12.97
C LYS A 65 2.20 23.04 -14.10
N ARG A 66 3.12 22.19 -14.52
CA ARG A 66 4.10 22.47 -15.58
C ARG A 66 3.64 22.04 -16.98
N ARG A 67 2.48 21.38 -17.11
CA ARG A 67 2.01 20.72 -18.34
C ARG A 67 3.07 19.79 -18.95
N GLN A 68 3.79 19.06 -18.10
CA GLN A 68 4.87 18.16 -18.49
C GLN A 68 4.48 16.70 -18.21
N PRO A 69 3.83 16.00 -19.17
CA PRO A 69 3.32 14.64 -18.94
C PRO A 69 4.44 13.61 -18.66
N LYS A 70 5.68 13.89 -19.08
CA LYS A 70 6.85 13.03 -18.75
C LYS A 70 7.03 12.81 -17.25
N LEU A 71 6.65 13.78 -16.41
CA LEU A 71 6.72 13.66 -14.95
C LEU A 71 5.76 12.59 -14.41
N LEU A 72 4.65 12.29 -15.11
CA LEU A 72 3.74 11.21 -14.74
C LEU A 72 4.42 9.85 -14.89
N LEU A 73 5.11 9.63 -16.01
CA LEU A 73 5.85 8.39 -16.26
C LEU A 73 6.95 8.18 -15.20
N ILE A 74 7.71 9.24 -14.89
CA ILE A 74 8.70 9.21 -13.81
C ILE A 74 8.04 8.85 -12.48
N GLY A 75 6.91 9.49 -12.16
CA GLY A 75 6.14 9.23 -10.95
C GLY A 75 5.68 7.79 -10.81
N ILE A 76 5.24 7.17 -11.90
CA ILE A 76 4.83 5.75 -11.91
C ILE A 76 6.05 4.85 -11.72
N ILE A 77 7.12 5.02 -12.51
CA ILE A 77 8.31 4.16 -12.45
C ILE A 77 8.95 4.20 -11.07
N GLN A 78 9.17 5.39 -10.52
CA GLN A 78 9.81 5.52 -9.21
C GLN A 78 8.92 4.95 -8.09
N GLY A 79 7.59 5.07 -8.21
CA GLY A 79 6.66 4.55 -7.22
C GLY A 79 6.76 3.03 -7.11
N TYR A 80 6.78 2.35 -8.26
CA TYR A 80 7.01 0.91 -8.32
C TYR A 80 8.41 0.50 -7.86
N ALA A 81 9.44 1.28 -8.17
CA ALA A 81 10.80 0.98 -7.72
C ALA A 81 10.88 0.94 -6.19
N TRP A 82 10.33 1.94 -5.49
CA TRP A 82 10.30 1.96 -4.02
C TRP A 82 9.48 0.80 -3.44
N ALA A 83 8.30 0.52 -4.00
CA ALA A 83 7.46 -0.59 -3.57
C ALA A 83 8.17 -1.95 -3.72
N TRP A 84 8.82 -2.18 -4.87
CA TRP A 84 9.53 -3.43 -5.14
C TRP A 84 10.76 -3.62 -4.26
N VAL A 85 11.51 -2.55 -3.95
CA VAL A 85 12.60 -2.64 -2.97
C VAL A 85 12.05 -3.10 -1.62
N GLY A 86 10.90 -2.57 -1.20
CA GLY A 86 10.19 -3.01 0.00
C GLY A 86 9.87 -4.51 -0.02
N HIS A 87 9.18 -4.96 -1.06
CA HIS A 87 8.78 -6.35 -1.22
C HIS A 87 9.96 -7.33 -1.32
N PHE A 88 10.96 -7.03 -2.15
CA PHE A 88 12.04 -7.98 -2.41
C PHE A 88 13.10 -7.99 -1.31
N MET A 89 13.43 -6.85 -0.71
CA MET A 89 14.48 -6.78 0.30
C MET A 89 13.97 -7.07 1.71
N PHE A 90 12.76 -6.62 2.06
CA PHE A 90 12.24 -6.68 3.43
C PHE A 90 11.19 -7.77 3.64
N GLU A 91 10.19 -7.87 2.75
CA GLU A 91 9.17 -8.93 2.86
C GLU A 91 9.64 -10.27 2.30
N LYS A 92 10.53 -10.23 1.30
CA LYS A 92 10.98 -11.37 0.51
C LYS A 92 9.81 -12.12 -0.13
N ASN A 93 8.80 -11.39 -0.60
CA ASN A 93 7.65 -11.92 -1.33
C ASN A 93 7.55 -11.34 -2.74
N LYS A 94 6.68 -11.95 -3.55
CA LYS A 94 6.30 -11.39 -4.86
C LYS A 94 5.12 -10.42 -4.64
N PRO A 95 5.20 -9.18 -5.14
CA PRO A 95 4.10 -8.22 -5.04
C PRO A 95 2.77 -8.79 -5.54
N ALA A 96 1.70 -8.58 -4.77
CA ALA A 96 0.35 -8.97 -5.16
C ALA A 96 -0.10 -8.32 -6.48
N THR A 97 0.50 -7.19 -6.86
CA THR A 97 0.24 -6.47 -8.12
C THR A 97 0.39 -7.35 -9.35
N PHE A 98 1.28 -8.35 -9.34
CA PHE A 98 1.46 -9.26 -10.48
C PHE A 98 0.24 -10.15 -10.73
N ARG A 99 -0.60 -10.41 -9.71
CA ARG A 99 -1.82 -11.21 -9.84
C ARG A 99 -3.09 -10.35 -9.82
N TYR A 100 -3.08 -9.29 -9.02
CA TYR A 100 -4.21 -8.40 -8.79
C TYR A 100 -3.81 -6.94 -8.97
N PRO A 101 -3.50 -6.48 -10.19
CA PRO A 101 -2.91 -5.16 -10.41
C PRO A 101 -3.83 -4.02 -9.94
N ILE A 102 -5.12 -4.08 -10.30
CA ILE A 102 -6.10 -3.05 -9.95
C ILE A 102 -6.37 -3.03 -8.44
N TRP A 103 -6.51 -4.19 -7.80
CA TRP A 103 -6.73 -4.23 -6.35
C TRP A 103 -5.50 -3.84 -5.56
N SER A 104 -4.30 -4.18 -6.03
CA SER A 104 -3.05 -3.77 -5.38
C SER A 104 -2.87 -2.26 -5.44
N PHE A 105 -3.12 -1.63 -6.59
CA PHE A 105 -3.14 -0.17 -6.69
C PHE A 105 -4.16 0.47 -5.73
N ARG A 106 -5.38 -0.05 -5.68
CA ARG A 106 -6.40 0.42 -4.71
C ARG A 106 -5.98 0.16 -3.26
N GLY A 107 -5.25 -0.92 -3.02
CA GLY A 107 -4.67 -1.29 -1.73
C GLY A 107 -3.61 -0.29 -1.28
N ASP A 108 -2.71 0.10 -2.17
CA ASP A 108 -1.70 1.15 -1.95
C ASP A 108 -2.37 2.47 -1.59
N MET A 109 -3.34 2.93 -2.39
CA MET A 109 -4.06 4.18 -2.11
C MET A 109 -4.78 4.14 -0.77
N ARG A 110 -5.41 3.01 -0.44
CA ARG A 110 -6.11 2.83 0.83
C ARG A 110 -5.14 2.81 2.01
N MET A 111 -4.07 2.03 1.94
CA MET A 111 -3.03 1.96 2.97
C MET A 111 -2.37 3.32 3.17
N TRP A 112 -2.05 4.02 2.07
CA TRP A 112 -1.50 5.37 2.10
C TRP A 112 -2.42 6.34 2.82
N ARG A 113 -3.70 6.39 2.45
CA ARG A 113 -4.66 7.25 3.14
C ARG A 113 -4.81 6.89 4.62
N GLU A 114 -4.92 5.60 4.96
CA GLU A 114 -5.06 5.15 6.36
C GLU A 114 -3.86 5.57 7.23
N ILE A 115 -2.64 5.54 6.68
CA ILE A 115 -1.44 5.96 7.39
C ILE A 115 -1.35 7.50 7.47
N MET A 116 -1.61 8.20 6.37
CA MET A 116 -1.53 9.66 6.31
C MET A 116 -2.57 10.36 7.20
N THR A 117 -3.74 9.75 7.40
CA THR A 117 -4.76 10.27 8.31
C THR A 117 -4.58 9.80 9.76
N GLY A 118 -3.52 9.04 10.06
CA GLY A 118 -3.26 8.50 11.40
C GLY A 118 -4.20 7.37 11.83
N LYS A 119 -5.08 6.89 10.95
CA LYS A 119 -5.98 5.77 11.23
C LYS A 119 -5.21 4.46 11.46
N ARG A 120 -4.06 4.29 10.81
CA ARG A 120 -3.21 3.09 10.87
C ARG A 120 -1.77 3.48 11.17
N ALA A 121 -1.13 2.74 12.08
CA ALA A 121 0.29 2.87 12.34
C ALA A 121 1.14 2.06 11.34
N PHE A 122 2.39 2.49 11.20
CA PHE A 122 3.39 1.84 10.35
C PHE A 122 3.83 0.46 10.78
#